data_AF-A0A6G0W7E4-F1
#
_entry.id   AF-A0A6G0W7E4-F1
#
_cell.length_a   1.000
_cell.length_b   1.000
_cell.length_c   1.000
_cell.angle_alpha   90.00
_cell.angle_beta   90.00
_cell.angle_gamma   90.00
#
_symmetry.space_group_name_H-M   'P 1'
#
loop_
_entity.id
_entity.type
_entity.pdbx_description
1 polymer ?
#
loop_
_entity_poly.entity_id
_entity_poly.type
_entity_poly.pdbx_seq_one_letter_code
_entity_poly.pdbx_strand_id
1 'polypeptide(L)'
;MPSALKRPLSLPDVTFPSLEGSFRVEMSVGDDLSTARIWLESKQSKSQWECVVEAFKEHLPNEEAFVLSRSIVIAFLEHALLSLDQDKKKEVDIVGCNVWLRGSGRGHLEMGLTLTAFDSFKACYSFDLVPLSVEKAKIRDLEEALERKPTTCTPRYLEFTSTNCAYKNDLIVWDTIETSNAQYFELNRAENEITIRQAGLYHIQMTAQMQSWVVTAEVFTYWWTAFTLPKRASLTMDGDL
;
A
#
# COMPACT_ATOMS: atom_id res chain seq x y z
N MET A 1 -15.85 29.11 -4.02
CA MET A 1 -16.01 27.65 -4.17
C MET A 1 -14.84 26.97 -3.49
N PRO A 2 -14.94 26.46 -2.25
CA PRO A 2 -13.83 25.74 -1.63
C PRO A 2 -14.04 24.22 -1.71
N SER A 3 -13.42 23.59 -2.69
CA SER A 3 -12.52 22.46 -2.46
C SER A 3 -11.59 22.36 -3.67
N ALA A 4 -10.29 22.53 -3.41
CA ALA A 4 -9.20 22.18 -4.30
C ALA A 4 -8.39 21.19 -3.45
N LEU A 5 -8.60 19.90 -3.70
CA LEU A 5 -8.27 18.78 -2.83
C LEU A 5 -6.93 18.94 -2.07
N LYS A 6 -7.00 19.08 -0.74
CA LYS A 6 -5.83 18.88 0.15
C LYS A 6 -5.48 17.40 0.35
N ARG A 7 -6.37 16.49 -0.05
CA ARG A 7 -6.24 15.04 0.03
C ARG A 7 -6.84 14.41 -1.22
N PRO A 8 -6.29 13.32 -1.75
CA PRO A 8 -6.86 12.65 -2.91
C PRO A 8 -8.30 12.18 -2.65
N LEU A 9 -9.18 12.37 -3.63
CA LEU A 9 -10.50 11.76 -3.65
C LEU A 9 -10.31 10.26 -3.91
N SER A 10 -10.90 9.41 -3.09
CA SER A 10 -10.91 7.96 -3.28
C SER A 10 -12.34 7.46 -3.11
N LEU A 11 -12.85 6.83 -4.16
CA LEU A 11 -14.19 6.27 -4.25
C LEU A 11 -14.07 4.76 -4.52
N PRO A 12 -14.36 3.91 -3.52
CA PRO A 12 -14.10 2.47 -3.61
C PRO A 12 -15.16 1.70 -4.40
N ASP A 13 -16.32 2.31 -4.66
CA ASP A 13 -17.41 1.70 -5.40
C ASP A 13 -18.23 2.77 -6.13
N VAL A 14 -17.98 2.92 -7.44
CA VAL A 14 -18.78 3.78 -8.32
C VAL A 14 -19.26 3.01 -9.53
N THR A 15 -20.47 3.36 -9.97
CA THR A 15 -21.09 2.80 -11.17
C THR A 15 -21.40 3.93 -12.13
N PHE A 16 -20.87 3.85 -13.35
CA PHE A 16 -21.15 4.83 -14.39
C PHE A 16 -22.43 4.42 -15.14
N PRO A 17 -23.42 5.30 -15.32
CA PRO A 17 -24.62 4.96 -16.10
C PRO A 17 -24.34 4.59 -17.57
N SER A 18 -23.18 5.00 -18.08
CA SER A 18 -22.76 4.86 -19.48
C SER A 18 -21.94 3.58 -19.75
N LEU A 19 -21.48 2.88 -18.71
CA LEU A 19 -20.68 1.67 -18.86
C LEU A 19 -21.01 0.69 -17.73
N GLU A 20 -21.39 -0.54 -18.10
CA GLU A 20 -21.67 -1.58 -17.11
C GLU A 20 -20.41 -1.93 -16.31
N GLY A 21 -20.61 -2.15 -15.02
CA GLY A 21 -19.54 -2.52 -14.09
C GLY A 21 -19.48 -1.61 -12.87
N SER A 22 -18.70 -2.06 -11.89
CA SER A 22 -18.36 -1.29 -10.69
C SER A 22 -16.87 -1.03 -10.68
N PHE A 23 -16.51 0.20 -10.33
CA PHE A 23 -15.16 0.73 -10.44
C PHE A 23 -14.68 1.31 -9.13
N ARG A 24 -13.36 1.29 -8.93
CA ARG A 24 -12.67 2.15 -7.97
C ARG A 24 -12.15 3.37 -8.73
N VAL A 25 -12.35 4.56 -8.18
CA VAL A 25 -11.85 5.80 -8.78
C VAL A 25 -11.03 6.56 -7.76
N GLU A 26 -9.86 7.00 -8.18
CA GLU A 26 -9.03 7.91 -7.42
C GLU A 26 -8.73 9.15 -8.24
N MET A 27 -8.81 10.32 -7.60
CA MET A 27 -8.44 11.58 -8.21
C MET A 27 -7.54 12.35 -7.25
N SER A 28 -6.36 12.73 -7.73
CA SER A 28 -5.40 13.53 -6.98
C SER A 28 -5.00 14.77 -7.78
N VAL A 29 -4.75 15.87 -7.10
CA VAL A 29 -4.34 17.14 -7.72
C VAL A 29 -3.02 17.56 -7.12
N GLY A 30 -2.08 18.02 -7.94
CA GLY A 30 -0.80 18.58 -7.48
C GLY A 30 -0.99 19.86 -6.68
N ASP A 31 -0.02 20.19 -5.83
CA ASP A 31 -0.08 21.32 -4.88
C ASP A 31 -0.36 22.67 -5.55
N ASP A 32 0.07 22.84 -6.79
CA ASP A 32 -0.09 24.05 -7.61
C ASP A 32 -1.27 23.99 -8.59
N LEU A 33 -2.08 22.92 -8.54
CA LEU A 33 -3.16 22.63 -9.50
C LEU A 33 -2.67 22.52 -10.96
N SER A 34 -1.35 22.37 -11.18
CA SER A 34 -0.79 22.25 -12.52
C SER A 34 -1.10 20.90 -13.14
N THR A 35 -1.18 19.86 -12.31
CA THR A 35 -1.40 18.48 -12.69
C THR A 35 -2.58 17.90 -11.93
N ALA A 36 -3.43 17.16 -12.63
CA ALA A 36 -4.42 16.29 -12.00
C ALA A 36 -4.24 14.87 -12.53
N ARG A 37 -4.39 13.89 -11.65
CA ARG A 37 -4.30 12.47 -12.00
C ARG A 37 -5.63 11.83 -11.70
N ILE A 38 -6.18 11.14 -12.69
CA ILE A 38 -7.39 10.34 -12.60
C ILE A 38 -6.97 8.88 -12.79
N TRP A 39 -7.26 8.05 -11.80
CA TRP A 39 -7.01 6.62 -11.85
C TRP A 39 -8.31 5.86 -11.68
N LEU A 40 -8.46 4.77 -12.43
CA LEU A 40 -9.67 3.97 -12.46
C LEU A 40 -9.33 2.49 -12.53
N GLU A 41 -10.04 1.67 -11.75
CA GLU A 41 -9.93 0.21 -11.78
C GLU A 41 -11.30 -0.44 -11.90
N SER A 42 -11.42 -1.42 -12.79
CA SER A 42 -12.57 -2.31 -12.83
C SER A 42 -12.48 -3.33 -11.69
N LYS A 43 -13.51 -3.41 -10.83
CA LYS A 43 -13.56 -4.42 -9.77
C LYS A 43 -13.77 -5.84 -10.31
N GLN A 44 -14.30 -5.96 -11.53
CA GLN A 44 -14.55 -7.24 -12.19
C GLN A 44 -13.31 -7.78 -12.91
N SER A 45 -12.70 -6.98 -13.79
CA SER A 45 -11.56 -7.44 -14.61
C SER A 45 -10.20 -7.14 -13.99
N LYS A 46 -10.15 -6.31 -12.94
CA LYS A 46 -8.91 -5.78 -12.34
C LYS A 46 -8.01 -4.99 -13.30
N SER A 47 -8.54 -4.65 -14.48
CA SER A 47 -7.90 -3.75 -15.41
C SER A 47 -7.87 -2.35 -14.80
N GLN A 48 -6.75 -1.64 -15.03
CA GLN A 48 -6.51 -0.31 -14.50
C GLN A 48 -6.23 0.66 -15.64
N TRP A 49 -6.67 1.90 -15.47
CA TRP A 49 -6.42 2.97 -16.40
C TRP A 49 -6.07 4.26 -15.68
N GLU A 50 -5.31 5.12 -16.36
CA GLU A 50 -4.83 6.37 -15.81
C GLU A 50 -4.83 7.48 -16.85
N CYS A 51 -5.18 8.68 -16.40
CA CYS A 51 -5.03 9.92 -17.17
C CYS A 51 -4.31 10.93 -16.29
N VAL A 52 -3.24 11.53 -16.83
CA VAL A 52 -2.54 12.65 -16.21
C VAL A 52 -2.85 13.90 -17.04
N VAL A 53 -3.50 14.86 -16.40
CA VAL A 53 -3.96 16.11 -17.01
C VAL A 53 -2.99 17.23 -16.64
N GLU A 54 -2.17 17.64 -17.60
CA GLU A 54 -1.25 18.79 -17.46
C GLU A 54 -1.88 20.08 -18.01
N ALA A 55 -2.72 19.96 -19.04
CA ALA A 55 -3.37 21.06 -19.72
C ALA A 55 -4.84 20.75 -20.07
N PHE A 56 -5.77 21.21 -19.24
CA PHE A 56 -7.23 21.03 -19.45
C PHE A 56 -7.76 21.53 -20.79
N LYS A 57 -7.05 22.44 -21.47
CA LYS A 57 -7.42 22.92 -22.82
C LYS A 57 -7.33 21.80 -23.86
N GLU A 58 -6.38 20.87 -23.70
CA GLU A 58 -6.16 19.75 -24.64
C GLU A 58 -7.28 18.70 -24.57
N HIS A 59 -8.11 18.78 -23.53
CA HIS A 59 -9.23 17.89 -23.28
C HIS A 59 -10.57 18.44 -23.80
N LEU A 60 -10.58 19.59 -24.49
CA LEU A 60 -11.77 20.14 -25.12
C LEU A 60 -11.93 19.58 -26.55
N PRO A 61 -13.11 19.05 -26.92
CA PRO A 61 -13.34 18.50 -28.25
C PRO A 61 -13.47 19.57 -29.34
N ASN A 62 -13.65 20.85 -28.97
CA ASN A 62 -13.78 21.97 -29.90
C ASN A 62 -12.93 23.16 -29.41
N GLU A 63 -12.04 23.65 -30.26
CA GLU A 63 -11.12 24.77 -29.96
C GLU A 63 -11.86 26.10 -29.72
N GLU A 64 -13.13 26.22 -30.18
CA GLU A 64 -13.97 27.40 -29.99
C GLU A 64 -14.77 27.39 -28.67
N ALA A 65 -14.72 26.30 -27.90
CA ALA A 65 -15.46 26.21 -26.64
C ALA A 65 -14.82 27.09 -25.55
N PHE A 66 -15.66 27.73 -24.73
CA PHE A 66 -15.20 28.52 -23.59
C PHE A 66 -14.41 27.63 -22.61
N VAL A 67 -13.13 27.95 -22.43
CA VAL A 67 -12.23 27.21 -21.53
C VAL A 67 -12.49 27.66 -20.09
N LEU A 68 -13.11 26.82 -19.28
CA LEU A 68 -13.20 27.04 -17.84
C LEU A 68 -11.82 26.97 -17.18
N SER A 69 -11.66 27.66 -16.05
CA SER A 69 -10.42 27.56 -15.27
C SER A 69 -10.24 26.12 -14.75
N ARG A 70 -8.98 25.71 -14.59
CA ARG A 70 -8.62 24.37 -14.10
C ARG A 70 -9.30 24.03 -12.78
N SER A 71 -9.29 24.98 -11.84
CA SER A 71 -9.95 24.84 -10.54
C SER A 71 -11.45 24.56 -10.65
N ILE A 72 -12.12 25.16 -11.64
CA ILE A 72 -13.54 24.93 -11.89
C ILE A 72 -13.77 23.53 -12.46
N VAL A 73 -12.96 23.11 -13.44
CA VAL A 73 -13.08 21.77 -14.04
C VAL A 73 -12.82 20.68 -13.00
N ILE A 74 -11.78 20.83 -12.18
CA ILE A 74 -11.45 19.91 -11.09
C ILE A 74 -12.60 19.81 -10.09
N ALA A 75 -13.13 20.94 -9.63
CA ALA A 75 -14.23 20.94 -8.66
C ALA A 75 -15.48 20.25 -9.23
N PHE A 76 -15.86 20.55 -10.48
CA PHE A 76 -17.01 19.90 -11.10
C PHE A 76 -16.79 18.41 -11.36
N LEU A 77 -15.58 17.99 -11.74
CA LEU A 77 -15.24 16.58 -11.91
C LEU A 77 -15.34 15.84 -10.58
N GLU A 78 -14.78 16.41 -9.50
CA GLU A 78 -14.87 15.88 -8.14
C GLU A 78 -16.33 15.70 -7.72
N HIS A 79 -17.15 16.74 -7.88
CA HIS A 79 -18.57 16.69 -7.56
C HIS A 79 -19.34 15.67 -8.41
N ALA A 80 -19.06 15.57 -9.71
CA ALA A 80 -19.69 14.60 -10.59
C ALA A 80 -19.32 13.16 -10.22
N LEU A 81 -18.08 12.91 -9.80
CA LEU A 81 -17.65 11.60 -9.34
C LEU A 81 -18.28 11.25 -7.98
N LEU A 82 -18.36 12.21 -7.06
CA LEU A 82 -19.03 12.03 -5.76
C LEU A 82 -20.52 11.69 -5.90
N SER A 83 -21.21 12.20 -6.94
CA SER A 83 -22.62 11.87 -7.18
C SER A 83 -22.84 10.45 -7.71
N LEU A 84 -21.78 9.78 -8.21
CA LEU A 84 -21.83 8.37 -8.61
C LEU A 84 -21.69 7.40 -7.43
N ASP A 85 -21.12 7.86 -6.31
CA ASP A 85 -20.97 7.06 -5.09
C ASP A 85 -22.35 6.87 -4.44
N GLN A 86 -22.79 5.61 -4.34
CA GLN A 86 -24.14 5.27 -3.86
C GLN A 86 -24.38 5.73 -2.43
N ASP A 87 -23.33 5.77 -1.59
CA ASP A 87 -23.41 6.19 -0.20
C ASP A 87 -23.50 7.73 -0.08
N LYS A 88 -22.98 8.46 -1.06
CA LYS A 88 -22.91 9.94 -1.07
C LYS A 88 -23.89 10.62 -2.03
N LYS A 89 -24.62 9.83 -2.82
CA LYS A 89 -25.57 10.28 -3.85
C LYS A 89 -26.64 11.27 -3.36
N LYS A 90 -26.94 11.31 -2.06
CA LYS A 90 -27.96 12.20 -1.47
C LYS A 90 -27.44 13.60 -1.13
N GLU A 91 -26.13 13.82 -1.09
CA GLU A 91 -25.57 15.11 -0.65
C GLU A 91 -25.11 16.02 -1.81
N VAL A 92 -24.90 15.46 -3.01
CA VAL A 92 -24.29 16.19 -4.12
C VAL A 92 -25.09 15.99 -5.40
N ASP A 93 -26.15 16.78 -5.59
CA ASP A 93 -26.86 16.89 -6.87
C ASP A 93 -26.60 18.28 -7.46
N ILE A 94 -25.66 18.36 -8.41
CA ILE A 94 -25.40 19.58 -9.16
C ILE A 94 -26.13 19.47 -10.49
N VAL A 95 -27.25 20.19 -10.60
CA VAL A 95 -28.03 20.28 -11.83
C VAL A 95 -27.12 20.72 -12.98
N GLY A 96 -27.09 19.91 -14.04
CA GLY A 96 -26.31 20.21 -15.24
C GLY A 96 -24.83 19.78 -15.19
N CYS A 97 -24.41 18.99 -14.20
CA CYS A 97 -23.09 18.38 -14.17
C CYS A 97 -23.21 16.86 -14.32
N ASN A 98 -22.60 16.27 -15.36
CA ASN A 98 -22.64 14.83 -15.59
C ASN A 98 -21.26 14.30 -15.96
N VAL A 99 -20.90 13.14 -15.41
CA VAL A 99 -19.71 12.40 -15.77
C VAL A 99 -20.10 11.09 -16.46
N TRP A 100 -19.41 10.75 -17.54
CA TRP A 100 -19.62 9.52 -18.29
C TRP A 100 -18.32 8.79 -18.54
N LEU A 101 -18.42 7.50 -18.80
CA LEU A 101 -17.31 6.62 -19.11
C LEU A 101 -17.70 5.76 -20.31
N ARG A 102 -16.82 5.65 -21.30
CA ARG A 102 -17.03 4.77 -22.46
C ARG A 102 -15.75 4.07 -22.87
N GLY A 103 -15.89 2.90 -23.50
CA GLY A 103 -14.78 2.23 -24.15
C GLY A 103 -14.25 3.06 -25.32
N SER A 104 -12.94 3.26 -25.37
CA SER A 104 -12.23 3.85 -26.51
C SER A 104 -11.41 2.77 -27.22
N GLY A 105 -10.84 3.10 -28.38
CA GLY A 105 -10.00 2.19 -29.14
C GLY A 105 -8.77 1.72 -28.34
N ARG A 106 -8.21 0.56 -28.70
CA ARG A 106 -6.97 0.01 -28.13
C ARG A 106 -7.02 -0.30 -26.62
N GLY A 107 -8.22 -0.53 -26.08
CA GLY A 107 -8.39 -0.85 -24.66
C GLY A 107 -8.29 0.36 -23.73
N HIS A 108 -8.30 1.58 -24.29
CA HIS A 108 -8.44 2.81 -23.52
C HIS A 108 -9.87 2.99 -23.01
N LEU A 109 -10.03 3.81 -21.98
CA LEU A 109 -11.32 4.33 -21.59
C LEU A 109 -11.33 5.84 -21.81
N GLU A 110 -12.49 6.38 -22.15
CA GLU A 110 -12.67 7.81 -22.24
C GLU A 110 -13.66 8.23 -21.16
N MET A 111 -13.17 9.05 -20.23
CA MET A 111 -14.01 9.68 -19.21
C MET A 111 -14.34 11.09 -19.68
N GLY A 112 -15.61 11.47 -19.66
CA GLY A 112 -16.00 12.83 -20.01
C GLY A 112 -16.81 13.53 -18.95
N LEU A 113 -16.58 14.82 -18.83
CA LEU A 113 -17.32 15.74 -17.97
C LEU A 113 -18.16 16.66 -18.86
N THR A 114 -19.47 16.66 -18.66
CA THR A 114 -20.41 17.57 -19.33
C THR A 114 -20.99 18.54 -18.32
N LEU A 115 -20.83 19.83 -18.60
CA LEU A 115 -21.36 20.94 -17.82
C LEU A 115 -22.36 21.71 -18.66
N THR A 116 -23.56 21.89 -18.14
CA THR A 116 -24.63 22.67 -18.76
C THR A 116 -25.15 23.70 -17.77
N ALA A 117 -25.20 24.96 -18.20
CA ALA A 117 -25.74 26.06 -17.39
C ALA A 117 -26.57 27.03 -18.25
N PHE A 118 -27.56 27.68 -17.64
CA PHE A 118 -28.39 28.74 -18.26
C PHE A 118 -28.94 28.40 -19.66
N ASP A 119 -29.32 27.14 -19.90
CA ASP A 119 -29.85 26.58 -21.16
C ASP A 119 -29.00 26.74 -22.44
N SER A 120 -27.97 27.58 -22.44
CA SER A 120 -27.13 27.90 -23.60
C SER A 120 -25.65 27.60 -23.42
N PHE A 121 -25.17 27.46 -22.17
CA PHE A 121 -23.78 27.13 -21.90
C PHE A 121 -23.60 25.62 -21.84
N LYS A 122 -22.72 25.08 -22.68
CA LYS A 122 -22.29 23.69 -22.62
C LYS A 122 -20.78 23.59 -22.75
N ALA A 123 -20.13 23.01 -21.76
CA ALA A 123 -18.72 22.62 -21.82
C ALA A 123 -18.61 21.11 -21.71
N CYS A 124 -17.75 20.51 -22.54
CA CYS A 124 -17.50 19.07 -22.53
C CYS A 124 -16.00 18.85 -22.49
N TYR A 125 -15.52 18.15 -21.47
CA TYR A 125 -14.12 17.74 -21.34
C TYR A 125 -14.04 16.24 -21.52
N SER A 126 -12.99 15.77 -22.20
CA SER A 126 -12.72 14.36 -22.42
C SER A 126 -11.30 14.00 -21.98
N PHE A 127 -11.19 12.99 -21.13
CA PHE A 127 -9.97 12.50 -20.53
C PHE A 127 -9.71 11.08 -21.05
N ASP A 128 -8.64 10.93 -21.83
CA ASP A 128 -8.18 9.63 -22.33
C ASP A 128 -7.44 8.89 -21.21
N LEU A 129 -8.04 7.80 -20.74
CA LEU A 129 -7.51 6.93 -19.71
C LEU A 129 -6.77 5.77 -20.38
N VAL A 130 -5.45 5.82 -20.28
CA VAL A 130 -4.53 4.84 -20.88
C VAL A 130 -4.48 3.58 -20.00
N PRO A 131 -4.57 2.37 -20.57
CA PRO A 131 -4.47 1.14 -19.81
C PRO A 131 -3.10 1.01 -19.16
N LEU A 132 -3.09 0.75 -17.85
CA LEU A 132 -1.88 0.42 -17.11
C LEU A 132 -1.62 -1.08 -17.26
N SER A 133 -0.37 -1.46 -17.54
CA SER A 133 0.00 -2.87 -17.56
C SER A 133 -0.24 -3.51 -16.19
N VAL A 134 -0.92 -4.66 -16.19
CA VAL A 134 -1.37 -5.41 -15.00
C VAL A 134 -0.21 -5.88 -14.11
N GLU A 135 1.04 -5.66 -14.52
CA GLU A 135 2.22 -5.99 -13.71
C GLU A 135 2.27 -5.19 -12.40
N LYS A 136 1.80 -3.93 -12.39
CA LYS A 136 1.65 -3.16 -11.13
C LYS A 136 0.46 -3.63 -10.29
N ALA A 137 -0.62 -4.11 -10.91
CA ALA A 137 -1.79 -4.61 -10.21
C ALA A 137 -1.51 -5.94 -9.48
N LYS A 138 -0.70 -6.82 -10.06
CA LYS A 138 -0.24 -8.04 -9.38
C LYS A 138 0.54 -7.74 -8.11
N ILE A 139 1.34 -6.67 -8.09
CA ILE A 139 2.10 -6.27 -6.90
C ILE A 139 1.15 -5.82 -5.80
N ARG A 140 0.13 -5.00 -6.12
CA ARG A 140 -0.84 -4.54 -5.12
C ARG A 140 -1.81 -5.62 -4.67
N ASP A 141 -2.25 -6.53 -5.55
CA ASP A 141 -3.06 -7.68 -5.16
C ASP A 141 -2.25 -8.65 -4.28
N LEU A 142 -0.94 -8.77 -4.52
CA LEU A 142 -0.04 -9.49 -3.63
C LEU A 142 0.11 -8.79 -2.28
N GLU A 143 0.21 -7.46 -2.24
CA GLU A 143 0.25 -6.65 -1.00
C GLU A 143 -1.07 -6.71 -0.22
N GLU A 144 -2.23 -6.56 -0.88
CA GLU A 144 -3.56 -6.60 -0.26
C GLU A 144 -3.94 -8.04 0.18
N ALA A 145 -3.45 -9.07 -0.52
CA ALA A 145 -3.53 -10.46 -0.06
C ALA A 145 -2.58 -10.75 1.12
N LEU A 146 -1.46 -10.02 1.21
CA LEU A 146 -0.57 -10.06 2.37
C LEU A 146 -1.24 -9.41 3.60
N GLU A 147 -1.95 -8.29 3.42
CA GLU A 147 -2.67 -7.60 4.49
C GLU A 147 -3.93 -8.34 4.96
N ARG A 148 -4.62 -9.07 4.06
CA ARG A 148 -5.85 -9.83 4.39
C ARG A 148 -5.62 -11.19 5.02
N LYS A 149 -4.38 -11.70 5.04
CA LYS A 149 -4.05 -12.81 5.94
C LYS A 149 -3.54 -12.20 7.24
N PRO A 150 -4.33 -12.22 8.33
CA PRO A 150 -3.70 -12.45 9.62
C PRO A 150 -3.14 -13.87 9.50
N THR A 151 -1.94 -14.00 8.93
CA THR A 151 -1.04 -15.02 9.44
C THR A 151 -0.94 -14.59 10.89
N THR A 152 -1.60 -15.30 11.79
CA THR A 152 -1.29 -15.25 13.21
C THR A 152 0.18 -15.62 13.28
N CYS A 153 1.01 -14.60 13.11
CA CYS A 153 2.43 -14.64 13.29
C CYS A 153 2.53 -14.61 14.81
N THR A 154 2.24 -15.75 15.43
CA THR A 154 2.58 -15.97 16.82
C THR A 154 4.09 -15.75 16.85
N PRO A 155 4.58 -14.67 17.48
CA PRO A 155 6.00 -14.44 17.60
C PRO A 155 6.60 -15.69 18.20
N ARG A 156 7.45 -16.39 17.43
CA ARG A 156 8.11 -17.59 17.91
C ARG A 156 9.34 -17.09 18.65
N TYR A 157 9.22 -17.05 19.97
CA TYR A 157 10.29 -16.69 20.87
C TYR A 157 11.08 -17.94 21.24
N LEU A 158 12.35 -17.74 21.50
CA LEU A 158 13.25 -18.70 22.10
C LEU A 158 14.01 -17.96 23.17
N GLU A 159 13.85 -18.38 24.41
CA GLU A 159 14.53 -17.83 25.56
C GLU A 159 15.55 -18.84 26.08
N PHE A 160 16.80 -18.40 26.16
CA PHE A 160 17.87 -19.13 26.80
C PHE A 160 18.30 -18.39 28.05
N THR A 161 18.39 -19.13 29.15
CA THR A 161 18.91 -18.58 30.41
C THR A 161 20.14 -19.37 30.81
N SER A 162 21.25 -18.68 31.01
CA SER A 162 22.45 -19.20 31.66
C SER A 162 22.47 -18.66 33.08
N THR A 163 22.63 -19.54 34.06
CA THR A 163 22.81 -19.18 35.48
C THR A 163 24.27 -19.30 35.92
N ASN A 164 25.12 -19.81 35.03
CA ASN A 164 26.54 -20.03 35.27
C ASN A 164 27.37 -19.24 34.24
N CYS A 165 27.48 -17.94 34.49
CA CYS A 165 28.37 -17.08 33.73
C CYS A 165 29.76 -17.17 34.35
N ALA A 166 30.64 -17.98 33.76
CA ALA A 166 32.02 -18.09 34.21
C ALA A 166 32.77 -16.75 34.05
N TYR A 167 33.58 -16.40 35.03
CA TYR A 167 34.32 -15.13 35.07
C TYR A 167 35.62 -15.26 34.26
N LYS A 168 35.72 -14.48 33.17
CA LYS A 168 36.82 -14.40 32.18
C LYS A 168 36.91 -15.54 31.16
N ASN A 169 36.90 -15.16 29.88
CA ASN A 169 37.22 -15.93 28.65
C ASN A 169 36.55 -17.30 28.46
N ASP A 170 35.67 -17.71 29.36
CA ASP A 170 34.93 -18.94 29.27
C ASP A 170 33.64 -18.77 28.45
N LEU A 171 33.29 -19.79 27.68
CA LEU A 171 32.06 -19.86 26.91
C LEU A 171 30.85 -19.89 27.87
N ILE A 172 29.85 -19.05 27.60
CA ILE A 172 28.56 -19.08 28.30
C ILE A 172 27.90 -20.44 28.04
N VAL A 173 27.60 -21.17 29.12
CA VAL A 173 26.86 -22.43 29.06
C VAL A 173 25.37 -22.13 29.21
N TRP A 174 24.57 -22.49 28.21
CA TRP A 174 23.12 -22.25 28.23
C TRP A 174 22.41 -23.38 29.00
N ASP A 175 21.83 -23.05 30.16
CA ASP A 175 21.31 -24.05 31.10
C ASP A 175 19.85 -24.43 30.83
N THR A 176 19.03 -23.47 30.39
CA THR A 176 17.57 -23.63 30.31
C THR A 176 17.02 -23.15 28.96
N ILE A 177 16.14 -23.96 28.37
CA ILE A 177 15.30 -23.61 27.21
C ILE A 177 13.86 -23.62 27.72
N GLU A 178 13.25 -22.46 27.93
CA GLU A 178 11.85 -22.42 28.38
C GLU A 178 10.88 -22.74 27.24
N THR A 179 11.23 -22.37 26.01
CA THR A 179 10.48 -22.70 24.80
C THR A 179 11.41 -22.81 23.61
N SER A 180 11.53 -24.00 23.03
CA SER A 180 12.17 -24.14 21.71
C SER A 180 11.22 -24.76 20.71
N ASN A 181 11.15 -24.11 19.55
CA ASN A 181 10.61 -24.75 18.37
C ASN A 181 11.74 -25.48 17.66
N ALA A 182 11.87 -26.79 17.88
CA ALA A 182 12.92 -27.65 17.31
C ALA A 182 12.97 -27.66 15.76
N GLN A 183 11.93 -27.15 15.10
CA GLN A 183 11.89 -26.98 13.65
C GLN A 183 12.70 -25.75 13.17
N TYR A 184 13.00 -24.79 14.06
CA TYR A 184 13.63 -23.50 13.75
C TYR A 184 14.98 -23.35 14.42
N PHE A 185 15.12 -23.91 15.62
CA PHE A 185 16.30 -23.76 16.44
C PHE A 185 16.74 -25.09 17.02
N GLU A 186 18.04 -25.27 17.15
CA GLU A 186 18.65 -26.44 17.76
C GLU A 186 19.81 -25.97 18.62
N LEU A 187 19.79 -26.35 19.91
CA LEU A 187 20.91 -26.10 20.80
C LEU A 187 21.81 -27.33 20.82
N ASN A 188 23.05 -27.19 20.35
CA ASN A 188 24.09 -28.17 20.56
C ASN A 188 24.73 -27.94 21.93
N ARG A 189 24.31 -28.71 22.94
CA ARG A 189 24.83 -28.61 24.31
C ARG A 189 26.30 -28.99 24.44
N ALA A 190 26.83 -29.84 23.55
CA ALA A 190 28.22 -30.25 23.62
C ALA A 190 29.17 -29.13 23.16
N GLU A 191 28.71 -28.30 22.22
CA GLU A 191 29.51 -27.24 21.60
C GLU A 191 29.05 -25.84 22.05
N ASN A 192 28.04 -25.74 22.92
CA ASN A 192 27.34 -24.49 23.29
C ASN A 192 26.91 -23.64 22.08
N GLU A 193 26.56 -24.30 20.96
CA GLU A 193 26.19 -23.64 19.70
C GLU A 193 24.67 -23.63 19.52
N ILE A 194 24.09 -22.48 19.20
CA ILE A 194 22.69 -22.35 18.80
C ILE A 194 22.64 -22.35 17.27
N THR A 195 22.05 -23.38 16.69
CA THR A 195 21.85 -23.52 15.25
C THR A 195 20.47 -23.02 14.84
N ILE A 196 20.45 -22.09 13.90
CA ILE A 196 19.23 -21.60 13.25
C ILE A 196 18.96 -22.44 12.00
N ARG A 197 17.89 -23.24 12.02
CA ARG A 197 17.54 -24.23 10.97
C ARG A 197 16.78 -23.63 9.79
N GLN A 198 16.22 -22.44 9.92
CA GLN A 198 15.47 -21.77 8.85
C GLN A 198 16.09 -20.42 8.50
N ALA A 199 16.11 -20.04 7.22
CA ALA A 199 16.47 -18.69 6.84
C ALA A 199 15.33 -17.71 7.18
N GLY A 200 15.66 -16.50 7.65
CA GLY A 200 14.67 -15.51 8.05
C GLY A 200 15.28 -14.27 8.69
N LEU A 201 14.43 -13.31 9.07
CA LEU A 201 14.84 -12.17 9.88
C LEU A 201 14.77 -12.55 11.36
N TYR A 202 15.88 -12.39 12.06
CA TYR A 202 16.01 -12.68 13.48
C TYR A 202 16.33 -11.38 14.22
N HIS A 203 15.62 -11.11 15.31
CA HIS A 203 16.00 -10.10 16.29
C HIS A 203 16.54 -10.86 17.50
N ILE A 204 17.83 -10.68 17.78
CA ILE A 204 18.51 -11.34 18.89
C ILE A 204 18.76 -10.27 19.94
N GLN A 205 18.15 -10.43 21.11
CA GLN A 205 18.35 -9.58 22.27
C GLN A 205 19.11 -10.37 23.33
N MET A 206 20.14 -9.75 23.90
CA MET A 206 20.92 -10.32 24.99
C MET A 206 20.83 -9.38 26.18
N THR A 207 20.42 -9.90 27.33
CA THR A 207 20.30 -9.16 28.59
C THR A 207 21.16 -9.85 29.63
N ALA A 208 22.12 -9.13 30.20
CA ALA A 208 22.93 -9.59 31.32
C ALA A 208 22.53 -8.81 32.57
N GLN A 209 22.18 -9.50 33.66
CA GLN A 209 21.93 -8.84 34.94
C GLN A 209 23.05 -9.21 35.91
N MET A 210 23.71 -8.20 36.49
CA MET A 210 24.92 -8.39 37.29
C MET A 210 24.65 -8.64 38.78
N GLN A 211 23.37 -8.64 39.21
CA GLN A 211 22.98 -8.82 40.62
C GLN A 211 22.85 -10.30 41.03
N SER A 212 22.72 -11.19 40.04
CA SER A 212 22.81 -12.65 40.11
C SER A 212 23.37 -13.08 38.74
N TRP A 213 24.38 -13.93 38.64
CA TRP A 213 25.11 -14.28 37.39
C TRP A 213 24.23 -14.94 36.31
N VAL A 214 23.25 -14.21 35.81
CA VAL A 214 22.22 -14.65 34.90
C VAL A 214 22.33 -13.85 33.62
N VAL A 215 22.59 -14.55 32.53
CA VAL A 215 22.53 -14.01 31.17
C VAL A 215 21.35 -14.65 30.48
N THR A 216 20.43 -13.81 30.01
CA THR A 216 19.28 -14.20 29.23
C THR A 216 19.48 -13.78 27.78
N ALA A 217 19.30 -14.69 26.84
CA ALA A 217 19.26 -14.39 25.41
C ALA A 217 17.87 -14.71 24.87
N GLU A 218 17.23 -13.71 24.27
CA GLU A 218 15.93 -13.83 23.62
C GLU A 218 16.13 -13.72 22.11
N VAL A 219 15.71 -14.74 21.37
CA VAL A 219 15.72 -14.72 19.90
C VAL A 219 14.28 -14.64 19.41
N PHE A 220 13.97 -13.55 18.73
CA PHE A 220 12.71 -13.31 18.05
C PHE A 220 12.89 -13.57 16.55
N THR A 221 11.85 -14.09 15.92
CA THR A 221 11.81 -14.24 14.46
C THR A 221 10.69 -13.39 13.90
N TYR A 222 11.00 -12.64 12.85
CA TYR A 222 10.02 -11.92 12.05
C TYR A 222 10.05 -12.50 10.64
N TRP A 223 8.91 -13.04 10.20
CA TRP A 223 8.81 -13.59 8.85
C TRP A 223 8.55 -12.45 7.86
N TRP A 224 9.58 -12.06 7.11
CA TRP A 224 9.47 -11.38 5.82
C TRP A 224 10.22 -12.22 4.79
N THR A 225 9.57 -12.56 3.68
CA THR A 225 10.15 -13.38 2.60
C THR A 225 11.29 -12.62 1.92
N ALA A 226 12.53 -12.91 2.30
CA ALA A 226 13.72 -12.58 1.51
C ALA A 226 14.72 -13.74 1.62
N PHE A 227 15.04 -14.33 0.47
CA PHE A 227 16.01 -15.42 0.33
C PHE A 227 17.39 -14.97 0.81
N THR A 228 17.95 -15.63 1.82
CA THR A 228 19.40 -15.69 2.03
C THR A 228 19.82 -17.03 2.65
N LEU A 229 21.01 -17.50 2.28
CA LEU A 229 21.63 -18.76 2.73
C LEU A 229 21.95 -18.74 4.24
N PRO A 230 22.00 -19.89 4.93
CA PRO A 230 22.36 -19.95 6.35
C PRO A 230 23.80 -19.48 6.54
N LYS A 231 24.00 -18.53 7.46
CA LYS A 231 25.33 -18.10 7.95
C LYS A 231 25.49 -18.57 9.39
N ARG A 232 26.67 -19.10 9.68
CA ARG A 232 27.11 -19.49 11.02
C ARG A 232 27.48 -18.23 11.81
N ALA A 233 27.01 -18.12 13.05
CA ALA A 233 27.37 -17.03 13.94
C ALA A 233 27.99 -17.63 15.22
N SER A 234 29.26 -17.31 15.47
CA SER A 234 29.94 -17.60 16.73
C SER A 234 30.21 -16.27 17.43
N LEU A 235 29.79 -16.14 18.69
CA LEU A 235 30.02 -14.95 19.50
C LEU A 235 31.03 -15.27 20.60
N THR A 236 32.18 -14.61 20.55
CA THR A 236 33.18 -14.55 21.62
C THR A 236 33.06 -13.20 22.31
N MET A 237 32.88 -13.18 23.63
CA MET A 237 33.03 -11.95 24.41
C MET A 237 34.51 -11.68 24.64
N ASP A 238 35.07 -10.71 23.92
CA ASP A 238 36.32 -10.06 24.32
C ASP A 238 35.95 -8.77 25.06
N GLY A 239 36.27 -8.75 26.35
CA GLY A 239 36.16 -7.57 27.19
C GLY A 239 37.35 -7.51 28.12
N ASP A 240 38.36 -6.72 27.74
CA ASP A 240 39.37 -6.24 28.66
C ASP A 240 38.70 -5.26 29.65
N LEU A 241 38.88 -5.51 30.95
CA LEU A 241 38.62 -4.55 32.02
C LEU A 241 39.85 -3.67 32.24
#